data_AF-A0A9D4WJS5-F1
#
_entry.id   AF-A0A9D4WJS5-F1
#
_cell.length_a   1.000
_cell.length_b   1.000
_cell.length_c   1.000
_cell.angle_alpha   90.00
_cell.angle_beta   90.00
_cell.angle_gamma   90.00
#
_symmetry.space_group_name_H-M   'P 1'
#
loop_
_entity.id
_entity.type
_entity.pdbx_description
1 polymer ?
#
loop_
_entity_poly.entity_id
_entity_poly.type
_entity_poly.pdbx_seq_one_letter_code
_entity_poly.pdbx_strand_id
1 'polypeptide(L)'
;MCHSSDAGKDFLQKQVEILRTKNHWRKAYLYLWDEPLNLEQYDSLRNMASDIRAYAPDARILTTYYCGPNDAPLAPTPFEAFVKVPCFLRPHNQIYCTSEWVLGNREDLVKDITAELQPENGEEWWTYVCMGPADPHPNWHLGMRGTQHRAVMWRVWKEGGTGFLYWGANCYEKATVASAEIKFRHGLPPGDGVLYYPGEAFSTNEPVASLRLERILSGLQDIEYLRLYASRYGRDEATALLDRMGVYFGPERYTHEHMPIDAMRGQIFNSCR
;
A
#
# COMPACT_ATOMS: atom_id res chain seq x y z
N MET A 1 3.23 -1.68 -31.34
CA MET A 1 1.93 -2.34 -31.62
C MET A 1 2.15 -3.85 -31.75
N CYS A 2 2.01 -4.61 -30.66
CA CYS A 2 1.93 -6.07 -30.75
C CYS A 2 0.45 -6.43 -30.82
N HIS A 3 -0.03 -6.94 -31.94
CA HIS A 3 -1.37 -7.53 -32.01
C HIS A 3 -1.39 -8.74 -31.08
N SER A 4 -2.15 -8.66 -29.98
CA SER A 4 -2.51 -9.83 -29.19
C SER A 4 -3.12 -10.87 -30.14
N SER A 5 -2.48 -12.02 -30.29
CA SER A 5 -2.99 -13.10 -31.14
C SER A 5 -4.34 -13.59 -30.57
N ASP A 6 -5.24 -14.08 -31.42
CA ASP A 6 -6.54 -14.61 -30.97
C ASP A 6 -6.37 -15.66 -29.86
N ALA A 7 -5.31 -16.48 -29.93
CA ALA A 7 -4.95 -17.44 -28.89
C ALA A 7 -4.64 -16.80 -27.52
N GLY A 8 -4.05 -15.60 -27.49
CA GLY A 8 -3.79 -14.84 -26.26
C GLY A 8 -5.07 -14.32 -25.62
N LYS A 9 -6.02 -13.85 -26.44
CA LYS A 9 -7.35 -13.41 -25.97
C LYS A 9 -8.17 -14.58 -25.44
N ASP A 10 -8.19 -15.70 -26.15
CA ASP A 10 -8.87 -16.92 -25.72
C ASP A 10 -8.33 -17.45 -24.39
N PHE A 11 -6.99 -17.40 -24.22
CA PHE A 11 -6.36 -17.78 -22.95
C PHE A 11 -6.78 -16.87 -21.81
N LEU A 12 -6.71 -15.54 -21.99
CA LEU A 12 -7.10 -14.57 -20.97
C LEU A 12 -8.56 -14.74 -20.56
N GLN A 13 -9.47 -14.84 -21.54
CA GLN A 13 -10.89 -15.07 -21.28
C GLN A 13 -11.09 -16.30 -20.39
N LYS A 14 -10.50 -17.44 -20.77
CA LYS A 14 -10.64 -18.68 -20.02
C LYS A 14 -10.11 -18.56 -18.59
N GLN A 15 -8.99 -17.87 -18.37
CA GLN A 15 -8.48 -17.63 -17.02
C GLN A 15 -9.43 -16.78 -16.20
N VAL A 16 -9.92 -15.68 -16.76
CA VAL A 16 -10.87 -14.78 -16.09
C VAL A 16 -12.15 -15.51 -15.72
N GLU A 17 -12.73 -16.31 -16.64
CA GLU A 17 -13.91 -17.12 -16.37
C GLU A 17 -13.68 -18.10 -15.22
N ILE A 18 -12.53 -18.79 -15.19
CA ILE A 18 -12.17 -19.69 -14.09
C ILE A 18 -12.09 -18.93 -12.76
N LEU A 19 -11.41 -17.76 -12.73
CA LEU A 19 -11.23 -16.98 -11.50
C LEU A 19 -12.56 -16.46 -10.96
N ARG A 20 -13.50 -16.07 -11.83
CA ARG A 20 -14.84 -15.63 -11.45
C ARG A 20 -15.68 -16.70 -10.75
N THR A 21 -15.39 -17.98 -10.99
CA THR A 21 -16.08 -19.08 -10.27
C THR A 21 -15.60 -19.24 -8.82
N LYS A 22 -14.51 -18.58 -8.42
CA LYS A 22 -13.93 -18.75 -7.08
C LYS A 22 -14.64 -17.85 -6.06
N ASN A 23 -14.89 -18.40 -4.86
CA ASN A 23 -15.53 -17.68 -3.76
C ASN A 23 -14.82 -16.38 -3.34
N HIS A 24 -13.52 -16.28 -3.60
CA HIS A 24 -12.71 -15.10 -3.27
C HIS A 24 -12.62 -14.08 -4.42
N TRP A 25 -13.29 -14.28 -5.56
CA TRP A 25 -13.30 -13.32 -6.67
C TRP A 25 -13.71 -11.91 -6.22
N ARG A 26 -14.74 -11.79 -5.37
CA ARG A 26 -15.20 -10.50 -4.83
C ARG A 26 -14.15 -9.77 -3.98
N LYS A 27 -13.10 -10.47 -3.53
CA LYS A 27 -11.97 -9.91 -2.79
C LYS A 27 -10.74 -9.70 -3.66
N ALA A 28 -10.76 -10.21 -4.91
CA ALA A 28 -9.63 -10.13 -5.81
C ALA A 28 -9.51 -8.73 -6.41
N TYR A 29 -8.27 -8.34 -6.66
CA TYR A 29 -7.90 -7.24 -7.51
C TYR A 29 -6.71 -7.69 -8.36
N LEU A 30 -6.58 -7.09 -9.53
CA LEU A 30 -5.60 -7.47 -10.53
C LEU A 30 -4.53 -6.39 -10.62
N TYR A 31 -3.29 -6.80 -10.46
CA TYR A 31 -2.12 -5.94 -10.57
C TYR A 31 -1.53 -6.13 -11.96
N LEU A 32 -1.73 -5.14 -12.83
CA LEU A 32 -1.43 -5.28 -14.26
C LEU A 32 -0.13 -4.60 -14.68
N TRP A 33 0.24 -3.52 -14.00
CA TRP A 33 1.42 -2.73 -14.32
C TRP A 33 2.01 -2.15 -13.03
N ASP A 34 3.34 -2.16 -12.96
CA ASP A 34 4.10 -1.56 -11.87
C ASP A 34 4.62 -0.18 -12.30
N GLU A 35 4.15 0.87 -11.64
CA GLU A 35 4.65 2.26 -11.77
C GLU A 35 4.79 2.77 -13.23
N PRO A 36 3.68 2.92 -13.98
CA PRO A 36 3.73 3.43 -15.36
C PRO A 36 4.24 4.88 -15.42
N LEU A 37 5.04 5.21 -16.43
CA LEU A 37 5.83 6.44 -16.52
C LEU A 37 5.44 7.40 -17.65
N ASN A 38 4.77 6.92 -18.70
CA ASN A 38 4.43 7.69 -19.89
C ASN A 38 3.08 7.27 -20.49
N LEU A 39 2.51 8.09 -21.38
CA LEU A 39 1.17 7.86 -21.93
C LEU A 39 1.02 6.51 -22.64
N GLU A 40 2.06 6.01 -23.32
CA GLU A 40 2.02 4.69 -23.98
C GLU A 40 1.81 3.56 -22.95
N GLN A 41 2.47 3.65 -21.78
CA GLN A 41 2.29 2.67 -20.71
C GLN A 41 0.91 2.79 -20.06
N TYR A 42 0.40 4.01 -19.87
CA TYR A 42 -0.96 4.24 -19.39
C TYR A 42 -2.01 3.71 -20.39
N ASP A 43 -1.80 3.87 -21.69
CA ASP A 43 -2.63 3.29 -22.75
C ASP A 43 -2.60 1.77 -22.70
N SER A 44 -1.41 1.18 -22.56
CA SER A 44 -1.24 -0.27 -22.44
C SER A 44 -1.98 -0.83 -21.23
N LEU A 45 -1.86 -0.18 -20.07
CA LEU A 45 -2.59 -0.53 -18.86
C LEU A 45 -4.12 -0.44 -19.05
N ARG A 46 -4.62 0.64 -19.65
CA ARG A 46 -6.06 0.79 -19.96
C ARG A 46 -6.57 -0.28 -20.92
N ASN A 47 -5.78 -0.65 -21.93
CA ASN A 47 -6.13 -1.71 -22.86
C ASN A 47 -6.21 -3.07 -22.17
N MET A 48 -5.21 -3.43 -21.36
CA MET A 48 -5.23 -4.68 -20.58
C MET A 48 -6.43 -4.75 -19.62
N ALA A 49 -6.71 -3.63 -18.93
CA ALA A 49 -7.87 -3.54 -18.05
C ALA A 49 -9.20 -3.65 -18.83
N SER A 50 -9.29 -3.05 -20.02
CA SER A 50 -10.46 -3.15 -20.90
C SER A 50 -10.70 -4.58 -21.36
N ASP A 51 -9.65 -5.28 -21.78
CA ASP A 51 -9.73 -6.67 -22.23
C ASP A 51 -10.24 -7.58 -21.10
N ILE A 52 -9.76 -7.38 -19.87
CA ILE A 52 -10.25 -8.13 -18.70
C ILE A 52 -11.71 -7.78 -18.40
N ARG A 53 -12.05 -6.49 -18.38
CA ARG A 53 -13.39 -6.02 -18.03
C ARG A 53 -14.46 -6.34 -19.06
N ALA A 54 -14.07 -6.63 -20.31
CA ALA A 54 -14.97 -7.20 -21.31
C ALA A 54 -15.58 -8.54 -20.86
N TYR A 55 -14.82 -9.34 -20.11
CA TYR A 55 -15.27 -10.64 -19.58
C TYR A 55 -15.66 -10.58 -18.09
N ALA A 56 -15.17 -9.57 -17.36
CA ALA A 56 -15.40 -9.37 -15.94
C ALA A 56 -15.61 -7.89 -15.60
N PRO A 57 -16.82 -7.34 -15.84
CA PRO A 57 -17.06 -5.90 -15.65
C PRO A 57 -16.80 -5.40 -14.21
N ASP A 58 -16.91 -6.30 -13.23
CA ASP A 58 -16.67 -6.12 -11.80
C ASP A 58 -15.21 -6.35 -11.36
N ALA A 59 -14.31 -6.69 -12.29
CA ALA A 59 -12.88 -6.83 -11.97
C ALA A 59 -12.32 -5.49 -11.46
N ARG A 60 -11.58 -5.56 -10.37
CA ARG A 60 -10.94 -4.41 -9.73
C ARG A 60 -9.47 -4.39 -10.12
N ILE A 61 -8.99 -3.26 -10.64
CA ILE A 61 -7.57 -3.10 -11.00
C ILE A 61 -6.86 -2.25 -9.95
N LEU A 62 -5.65 -2.67 -9.59
CA LEU A 62 -4.74 -1.93 -8.72
C LEU A 62 -3.52 -1.48 -9.53
N THR A 63 -3.15 -0.21 -9.37
CA THR A 63 -1.93 0.36 -9.98
C THR A 63 -1.11 1.07 -8.92
N THR A 64 0.18 0.71 -8.82
CA THR A 64 1.19 1.43 -8.04
C THR A 64 1.73 2.60 -8.85
N TYR A 65 2.03 3.72 -8.19
CA TYR A 65 2.64 4.87 -8.86
C TYR A 65 3.36 5.80 -7.88
N TYR A 66 4.44 6.43 -8.37
CA TYR A 66 5.16 7.51 -7.68
C TYR A 66 5.24 8.79 -8.52
N CYS A 67 4.73 8.76 -9.76
CA CYS A 67 4.67 9.89 -10.67
C CYS A 67 3.48 9.74 -11.64
N GLY A 68 3.13 10.83 -12.32
CA GLY A 68 2.24 10.79 -13.47
C GLY A 68 2.99 10.58 -14.79
N PRO A 69 2.26 10.44 -15.92
CA PRO A 69 2.87 10.32 -17.24
C PRO A 69 3.71 11.57 -17.56
N ASN A 70 5.00 11.36 -17.84
CA ASN A 70 5.98 12.44 -18.01
C ASN A 70 5.87 13.21 -19.34
N ASP A 71 5.07 12.70 -20.27
CA ASP A 71 4.83 13.21 -21.63
C ASP A 71 3.39 13.68 -21.84
N ALA A 72 2.60 13.82 -20.76
CA ALA A 72 1.19 14.19 -20.86
C ALA A 72 0.98 15.67 -21.21
N PRO A 73 0.24 15.99 -22.30
CA PRO A 73 -0.10 17.37 -22.66
C PRO A 73 -1.08 18.02 -21.67
N LEU A 74 -1.81 17.20 -20.91
CA LEU A 74 -2.90 17.59 -20.01
C LEU A 74 -2.41 18.14 -18.66
N ALA A 75 -1.11 18.08 -18.38
CA ALA A 75 -0.51 18.59 -17.15
C ALA A 75 0.69 19.49 -17.48
N PRO A 76 0.63 20.81 -17.24
CA PRO A 76 1.75 21.72 -17.47
C PRO A 76 2.99 21.41 -16.60
N THR A 77 2.86 20.59 -15.55
CA THR A 77 3.98 20.16 -14.71
C THR A 77 3.91 18.66 -14.37
N PRO A 78 5.07 18.00 -14.09
CA PRO A 78 5.09 16.61 -13.61
C PRO A 78 4.30 16.40 -12.31
N PHE A 79 4.20 17.44 -11.48
CA PHE A 79 3.43 17.42 -10.24
C PHE A 79 1.92 17.36 -10.51
N GLU A 80 1.42 18.16 -11.45
CA GLU A 80 0.02 18.09 -11.86
C GLU A 80 -0.30 16.75 -12.51
N ALA A 81 0.61 16.19 -13.31
CA ALA A 81 0.44 14.86 -13.89
C ALA A 81 0.29 13.79 -12.80
N PHE A 82 1.06 13.91 -11.72
CA PHE A 82 1.03 13.00 -10.59
C PHE A 82 -0.30 13.06 -9.81
N VAL A 83 -0.78 14.26 -9.50
CA VAL A 83 -2.10 14.45 -8.86
C VAL A 83 -3.22 13.88 -9.74
N LYS A 84 -3.11 14.04 -11.07
CA LYS A 84 -4.13 13.61 -12.05
C LYS A 84 -4.07 12.14 -12.47
N VAL A 85 -3.24 11.30 -11.84
CA VAL A 85 -3.20 9.85 -12.13
C VAL A 85 -4.59 9.19 -12.10
N PRO A 86 -5.49 9.50 -11.14
CA PRO A 86 -6.87 9.02 -11.19
C PRO A 86 -7.59 9.32 -12.49
N CYS A 87 -7.47 10.54 -13.03
CA CYS A 87 -8.06 10.95 -14.30
C CYS A 87 -7.49 10.17 -15.49
N PHE A 88 -6.18 9.90 -15.53
CA PHE A 88 -5.55 9.19 -16.65
C PHE A 88 -5.95 7.72 -16.73
N LEU A 89 -6.24 7.08 -15.59
CA LEU A 89 -6.56 5.66 -15.54
C LEU A 89 -8.07 5.37 -15.49
N ARG A 90 -8.91 6.35 -15.12
CA ARG A 90 -10.36 6.17 -15.06
C ARG A 90 -10.94 5.82 -16.45
N PRO A 91 -12.00 4.97 -16.53
CA PRO A 91 -12.62 4.16 -15.46
C PRO A 91 -11.95 2.79 -15.23
N HIS A 92 -10.72 2.60 -15.72
CA HIS A 92 -10.08 1.29 -15.84
C HIS A 92 -9.36 0.84 -14.57
N ASN A 93 -9.21 1.72 -13.58
CA ASN A 93 -8.54 1.45 -12.32
C ASN A 93 -9.46 1.73 -11.13
N GLN A 94 -9.37 0.91 -10.08
CA GLN A 94 -10.18 1.06 -8.86
C GLN A 94 -9.31 1.33 -7.63
N ILE A 95 -8.08 0.85 -7.59
CA ILE A 95 -7.19 1.02 -6.43
C ILE A 95 -5.95 1.78 -6.89
N TYR A 96 -5.79 2.99 -6.37
CA TYR A 96 -4.69 3.90 -6.69
C TYR A 96 -3.69 3.85 -5.54
N CYS A 97 -2.56 3.19 -5.76
CA CYS A 97 -1.58 2.90 -4.71
C CYS A 97 -0.34 3.80 -4.84
N THR A 98 -0.24 4.83 -3.98
CA THR A 98 0.77 5.88 -4.08
C THR A 98 1.99 5.60 -3.20
N SER A 99 3.20 5.90 -3.69
CA SER A 99 4.42 5.77 -2.91
C SER A 99 4.47 6.77 -1.76
N GLU A 100 4.69 6.32 -0.53
CA GLU A 100 4.89 7.25 0.60
C GLU A 100 6.18 8.07 0.48
N TRP A 101 7.14 7.61 -0.32
CA TRP A 101 8.38 8.32 -0.60
C TRP A 101 8.14 9.65 -1.32
N VAL A 102 7.29 9.66 -2.35
CA VAL A 102 7.00 10.90 -3.10
C VAL A 102 6.08 11.83 -2.31
N LEU A 103 5.22 11.28 -1.43
CA LEU A 103 4.38 12.08 -0.55
C LEU A 103 5.23 12.89 0.45
N GLY A 104 6.32 12.32 0.97
CA GLY A 104 7.18 13.00 1.95
C GLY A 104 6.36 13.59 3.09
N ASN A 105 6.56 14.89 3.40
CA ASN A 105 5.77 15.65 4.39
C ASN A 105 4.57 16.43 3.79
N ARG A 106 4.22 16.17 2.53
CA ARG A 106 3.24 16.98 1.79
C ARG A 106 1.81 16.48 2.05
N GLU A 107 1.28 16.78 3.24
CA GLU A 107 -0.14 16.52 3.55
C GLU A 107 -1.09 17.28 2.61
N ASP A 108 -0.65 18.40 2.04
CA ASP A 108 -1.35 19.12 0.98
C ASP A 108 -1.44 18.30 -0.31
N LEU A 109 -0.35 17.65 -0.72
CA LEU A 109 -0.34 16.75 -1.88
C LEU A 109 -1.26 15.54 -1.68
N VAL A 110 -1.29 14.98 -0.46
CA VAL A 110 -2.25 13.91 -0.12
C VAL A 110 -3.68 14.39 -0.33
N LYS A 111 -4.03 15.60 0.12
CA LYS A 111 -5.36 16.19 -0.07
C LYS A 111 -5.67 16.39 -1.55
N ASP A 112 -4.71 16.89 -2.32
CA ASP A 112 -4.88 17.08 -3.77
C ASP A 112 -5.14 15.75 -4.49
N ILE A 113 -4.38 14.70 -4.19
CA ILE A 113 -4.57 13.36 -4.78
C ILE A 113 -5.92 12.77 -4.39
N THR A 114 -6.26 12.82 -3.09
CA THR A 114 -7.50 12.22 -2.59
C THR A 114 -8.75 12.96 -3.08
N ALA A 115 -8.64 14.26 -3.39
CA ALA A 115 -9.72 15.04 -3.99
C ALA A 115 -10.03 14.65 -5.45
N GLU A 116 -9.10 13.99 -6.16
CA GLU A 116 -9.32 13.49 -7.53
C GLU A 116 -10.05 12.14 -7.58
N LEU A 117 -10.20 11.47 -6.43
CA LEU A 117 -10.85 10.17 -6.34
C LEU A 117 -12.37 10.29 -6.31
N GLN A 118 -13.03 9.28 -6.84
CA GLN A 118 -14.49 9.16 -6.94
C GLN A 118 -14.95 7.91 -6.17
N PRO A 119 -15.15 7.98 -4.84
CA PRO A 119 -15.57 6.83 -4.03
C PRO A 119 -16.89 6.19 -4.49
N GLU A 120 -17.79 6.96 -5.08
CA GLU A 120 -19.04 6.50 -5.68
C GLU A 120 -18.82 5.53 -6.85
N ASN A 121 -17.65 5.58 -7.49
CA ASN A 121 -17.22 4.66 -8.54
C ASN A 121 -16.42 3.47 -7.99
N GLY A 122 -16.36 3.31 -6.66
CA GLY A 122 -15.59 2.26 -6.00
C GLY A 122 -14.07 2.50 -6.04
N GLU A 123 -13.65 3.75 -6.19
CA GLU A 123 -12.24 4.13 -6.15
C GLU A 123 -11.71 4.14 -4.71
N GLU A 124 -10.52 3.59 -4.54
CA GLU A 124 -9.81 3.47 -3.28
C GLU A 124 -8.41 4.07 -3.39
N TRP A 125 -7.95 4.66 -2.28
CA TRP A 125 -6.59 5.18 -2.16
C TRP A 125 -5.78 4.31 -1.22
N TRP A 126 -4.71 3.73 -1.74
CA TRP A 126 -3.76 2.95 -0.96
C TRP A 126 -2.41 3.67 -0.96
N THR A 127 -1.59 3.39 0.04
CA THR A 127 -0.17 3.78 0.02
C THR A 127 0.72 2.56 0.08
N TYR A 128 1.99 2.74 -0.27
CA TYR A 128 3.01 1.70 -0.07
C TYR A 128 4.34 2.28 0.35
N VAL A 129 5.13 1.44 1.03
CA VAL A 129 6.55 1.66 1.30
C VAL A 129 7.38 0.58 0.61
N CYS A 130 8.63 0.91 0.31
CA CYS A 130 9.61 0.03 -0.32
C CYS A 130 11.00 0.42 0.21
N MET A 131 11.99 0.58 -0.68
CA MET A 131 13.30 1.13 -0.34
C MET A 131 13.24 2.53 0.27
N GLY A 132 12.17 3.27 -0.03
CA GLY A 132 11.83 4.54 0.60
C GLY A 132 10.38 4.54 1.14
N PRO A 133 10.04 5.51 2.01
CA PRO A 133 10.92 6.54 2.54
C PRO A 133 11.89 5.99 3.62
N ALA A 134 12.95 6.72 3.94
CA ALA A 134 13.90 6.35 4.99
C ALA A 134 13.71 7.23 6.24
N ASP A 135 14.45 6.95 7.32
CA ASP A 135 14.46 7.80 8.51
C ASP A 135 14.66 9.29 8.13
N PRO A 136 13.88 10.23 8.70
CA PRO A 136 12.97 10.08 9.84
C PRO A 136 11.56 9.57 9.53
N HIS A 137 11.23 9.23 8.28
CA HIS A 137 9.91 8.73 7.91
C HIS A 137 9.72 7.27 8.34
N PRO A 138 8.47 6.85 8.64
CA PRO A 138 8.20 5.46 8.97
C PRO A 138 8.36 4.55 7.75
N ASN A 139 8.96 3.37 7.96
CA ASN A 139 9.05 2.28 6.99
C ASN A 139 9.29 0.97 7.78
N TRP A 140 9.46 -0.17 7.11
CA TRP A 140 9.64 -1.51 7.69
C TRP A 140 11.06 -2.07 7.53
N HIS A 141 12.04 -1.18 7.33
CA HIS A 141 13.46 -1.56 7.25
C HIS A 141 13.95 -2.19 8.57
N LEU A 142 14.94 -3.08 8.47
CA LEU A 142 15.44 -3.87 9.61
C LEU A 142 16.00 -3.01 10.74
N GLY A 143 16.68 -1.91 10.41
CA GLY A 143 17.33 -1.03 11.38
C GLY A 143 16.39 -0.06 12.10
N MET A 144 15.11 -0.01 11.71
CA MET A 144 14.14 0.93 12.28
C MET A 144 13.56 0.44 13.59
N ARG A 145 13.13 1.39 14.43
CA ARG A 145 12.47 1.12 15.72
C ARG A 145 11.09 0.51 15.49
N GLY A 146 10.65 -0.29 16.46
CA GLY A 146 9.31 -0.89 16.42
C GLY A 146 8.16 0.12 16.33
N THR A 147 8.33 1.35 16.84
CA THR A 147 7.32 2.42 16.66
C THR A 147 7.31 2.98 15.25
N GLN A 148 8.45 3.04 14.55
CA GLN A 148 8.51 3.44 13.14
C GLN A 148 7.75 2.42 12.27
N HIS A 149 7.85 1.13 12.59
CA HIS A 149 7.09 0.09 11.90
C HIS A 149 5.58 0.28 12.05
N ARG A 150 5.13 0.71 13.23
CA ARG A 150 3.71 0.98 13.53
C ARG A 150 3.21 2.26 12.89
N ALA A 151 4.06 3.29 12.86
CA ALA A 151 3.74 4.61 12.35
C ALA A 151 3.39 4.64 10.85
N VAL A 152 3.81 3.63 10.08
CA VAL A 152 3.32 3.41 8.71
C VAL A 152 1.78 3.35 8.70
N MET A 153 1.18 2.55 9.58
CA MET A 153 -0.29 2.44 9.62
C MET A 153 -0.96 3.68 10.23
N TRP A 154 -0.29 4.39 11.15
CA TRP A 154 -0.80 5.66 11.68
C TRP A 154 -0.87 6.74 10.60
N ARG A 155 0.12 6.77 9.69
CA ARG A 155 0.10 7.61 8.49
C ARG A 155 -1.10 7.27 7.61
N VAL A 156 -1.23 6.00 7.20
CA VAL A 156 -2.37 5.51 6.39
C VAL A 156 -3.69 5.96 6.99
N TRP A 157 -3.84 5.82 8.31
CA TRP A 157 -5.04 6.29 9.00
C TRP A 157 -5.21 7.81 8.96
N LYS A 158 -4.20 8.60 9.33
CA LYS A 158 -4.30 10.06 9.39
C LYS A 158 -4.58 10.66 8.02
N GLU A 159 -3.96 10.12 6.98
CA GLU A 159 -3.99 10.64 5.62
C GLU A 159 -5.21 10.18 4.80
N GLY A 160 -6.01 9.23 5.28
CA GLY A 160 -7.23 8.82 4.58
C GLY A 160 -7.12 7.55 3.73
N GLY A 161 -6.00 6.82 3.81
CA GLY A 161 -5.82 5.58 3.06
C GLY A 161 -6.83 4.51 3.44
N THR A 162 -7.39 3.84 2.43
CA THR A 162 -8.35 2.73 2.59
C THR A 162 -7.66 1.36 2.57
N GLY A 163 -6.39 1.31 2.17
CA GLY A 163 -5.55 0.13 2.23
C GLY A 163 -4.06 0.46 2.16
N PHE A 164 -3.24 -0.59 2.20
CA PHE A 164 -1.79 -0.48 2.21
C PHE A 164 -1.17 -1.66 1.47
N LEU A 165 -0.10 -1.40 0.72
CA LEU A 165 0.65 -2.42 -0.01
C LEU A 165 2.09 -2.48 0.50
N TYR A 166 2.62 -3.70 0.60
CA TYR A 166 4.05 -3.94 0.75
C TYR A 166 4.50 -4.94 -0.30
N TRP A 167 5.60 -4.62 -0.99
CA TRP A 167 5.96 -5.27 -2.26
C TRP A 167 6.46 -6.72 -2.09
N GLY A 168 6.91 -7.11 -0.89
CA GLY A 168 7.41 -8.45 -0.65
C GLY A 168 7.52 -8.80 0.83
N ALA A 169 7.31 -10.06 1.19
CA ALA A 169 7.42 -10.55 2.57
C ALA A 169 8.49 -11.65 2.75
N ASN A 170 9.05 -12.17 1.66
CA ASN A 170 10.07 -13.22 1.62
C ASN A 170 11.03 -13.08 0.42
N CYS A 171 11.29 -11.85 -0.01
CA CYS A 171 12.15 -11.55 -1.15
C CYS A 171 13.63 -11.57 -0.78
N TYR A 172 14.14 -12.76 -0.43
CA TYR A 172 15.55 -12.99 -0.17
C TYR A 172 16.40 -12.85 -1.43
N GLU A 173 17.71 -12.64 -1.22
CA GLU A 173 18.70 -12.84 -2.27
C GLU A 173 18.72 -14.31 -2.68
N LYS A 174 18.88 -14.59 -3.98
CA LYS A 174 18.84 -15.98 -4.45
C LYS A 174 20.09 -16.71 -3.97
N ALA A 175 19.92 -17.75 -3.16
CA ALA A 175 21.01 -18.64 -2.81
C ALA A 175 21.43 -19.50 -4.02
N THR A 176 22.74 -19.54 -4.31
CA THR A 176 23.31 -20.39 -5.37
C THR A 176 23.62 -21.82 -4.91
N VAL A 177 23.68 -22.02 -3.59
CA VAL A 177 23.83 -23.32 -2.92
C VAL A 177 22.86 -23.36 -1.75
N ALA A 178 22.47 -24.57 -1.31
CA ALA A 178 21.69 -24.73 -0.09
C ALA A 178 22.44 -24.08 1.08
N SER A 179 21.84 -23.07 1.71
CA SER A 179 22.43 -22.32 2.80
C SER A 179 21.34 -21.96 3.81
N ALA A 180 21.64 -22.12 5.09
CA ALA A 180 20.83 -21.58 6.18
C ALA A 180 21.09 -20.09 6.42
N GLU A 181 22.04 -19.49 5.67
CA GLU A 181 22.38 -18.09 5.79
C GLU A 181 21.28 -17.20 5.22
N ILE A 182 20.79 -16.28 6.06
CA ILE A 182 19.81 -15.28 5.65
C ILE A 182 20.53 -14.16 4.90
N LYS A 183 20.25 -14.05 3.59
CA LYS A 183 20.78 -12.98 2.73
C LYS A 183 19.65 -12.08 2.23
N PHE A 184 19.71 -10.80 2.62
CA PHE A 184 18.85 -9.78 2.04
C PHE A 184 19.34 -9.42 0.63
N ARG A 185 18.40 -9.02 -0.24
CA ARG A 185 18.71 -8.61 -1.61
C ARG A 185 19.69 -7.44 -1.65
N HIS A 186 20.64 -7.52 -2.58
CA HIS A 186 21.56 -6.40 -2.83
C HIS A 186 20.82 -5.19 -3.41
N GLY A 187 21.26 -3.98 -3.03
CA GLY A 187 20.70 -2.72 -3.53
C GLY A 187 19.44 -2.23 -2.81
N LEU A 188 18.95 -2.96 -1.81
CA LEU A 188 17.82 -2.56 -0.97
C LEU A 188 18.26 -2.31 0.48
N PRO A 189 17.55 -1.46 1.24
CA PRO A 189 17.75 -1.35 2.68
C PRO A 189 17.65 -2.73 3.35
N PRO A 190 18.48 -3.03 4.37
CA PRO A 190 18.44 -4.32 5.04
C PRO A 190 17.02 -4.67 5.52
N GLY A 191 16.59 -5.89 5.20
CA GLY A 191 15.26 -6.42 5.55
C GLY A 191 14.09 -5.92 4.71
N ASP A 192 14.29 -5.00 3.76
CA ASP A 192 13.23 -4.61 2.83
C ASP A 192 12.83 -5.81 1.93
N GLY A 193 11.53 -6.04 1.78
CA GLY A 193 10.97 -7.21 1.11
C GLY A 193 10.95 -8.49 1.95
N VAL A 194 11.34 -8.45 3.23
CA VAL A 194 11.44 -9.64 4.10
C VAL A 194 10.76 -9.39 5.44
N LEU A 195 9.73 -10.17 5.79
CA LEU A 195 8.97 -10.06 7.05
C LEU A 195 8.85 -11.38 7.83
N TYR A 196 9.06 -12.52 7.20
CA TYR A 196 9.16 -13.82 7.86
C TYR A 196 10.36 -14.60 7.33
N TYR A 197 10.94 -15.42 8.19
CA TYR A 197 12.19 -16.12 7.98
C TYR A 197 12.00 -17.61 7.73
N PRO A 198 12.88 -18.25 6.94
CA PRO A 198 12.89 -19.70 6.78
C PRO A 198 13.12 -20.35 8.15
N GLY A 199 12.29 -21.33 8.49
CA GLY A 199 12.31 -21.97 9.80
C GLY A 199 13.61 -22.70 10.09
N GLU A 200 14.27 -23.22 9.06
CA GLU A 200 15.46 -24.05 9.17
C GLU A 200 16.62 -23.29 9.80
N ALA A 201 16.70 -21.98 9.57
CA ALA A 201 17.66 -21.08 10.23
C ALA A 201 17.43 -20.98 11.75
N PHE A 202 16.26 -21.42 12.25
CA PHE A 202 15.82 -21.37 13.64
C PHE A 202 15.42 -22.75 14.18
N SER A 203 15.90 -23.83 13.57
CA SER A 203 15.62 -25.22 14.00
C SER A 203 14.12 -25.60 14.01
N THR A 204 13.34 -25.06 13.07
CA THR A 204 11.93 -25.40 12.85
C THR A 204 11.65 -25.62 11.36
N ASN A 205 10.57 -26.31 11.00
CA ASN A 205 10.13 -26.44 9.62
C ASN A 205 9.05 -25.41 9.24
N GLU A 206 8.64 -24.57 10.19
CA GLU A 206 7.61 -23.55 10.00
C GLU A 206 8.22 -22.16 9.75
N PRO A 207 7.60 -21.30 8.94
CA PRO A 207 8.03 -19.91 8.79
C PRO A 207 8.06 -19.19 10.15
N VAL A 208 9.14 -18.45 10.41
CA VAL A 208 9.32 -17.70 11.66
C VAL A 208 8.99 -16.23 11.43
N ALA A 209 7.99 -15.70 12.12
CA ALA A 209 7.63 -14.29 12.06
C ALA A 209 8.79 -13.40 12.55
N SER A 210 9.04 -12.28 11.86
CA SER A 210 9.95 -11.27 12.36
C SER A 210 9.31 -10.44 13.48
N LEU A 211 10.12 -9.85 14.36
CA LEU A 211 9.65 -8.81 15.27
C LEU A 211 8.97 -7.66 14.52
N ARG A 212 9.39 -7.35 13.29
CA ARG A 212 8.81 -6.30 12.44
C ARG A 212 7.38 -6.65 12.06
N LEU A 213 7.12 -7.89 11.65
CA LEU A 213 5.77 -8.37 11.35
C LEU A 213 4.83 -8.25 12.56
N GLU A 214 5.33 -8.54 13.77
CA GLU A 214 4.58 -8.35 15.01
C GLU A 214 4.32 -6.86 15.33
N ARG A 215 5.24 -5.96 14.95
CA ARG A 215 5.02 -4.51 15.07
C ARG A 215 4.05 -4.00 14.00
N ILE A 216 4.06 -4.53 12.79
CA ILE A 216 3.05 -4.24 11.76
C ILE A 216 1.67 -4.63 12.25
N LEU A 217 1.51 -5.85 12.79
CA LEU A 217 0.27 -6.29 13.43
C LEU A 217 -0.16 -5.34 14.56
N SER A 218 0.79 -4.90 15.40
CA SER A 218 0.51 -3.95 16.48
C SER A 218 0.05 -2.59 15.96
N GLY A 219 0.55 -2.14 14.81
CA GLY A 219 0.11 -0.90 14.13
C GLY A 219 -1.28 -1.05 13.53
N LEU A 220 -1.56 -2.17 12.86
CA LEU A 220 -2.90 -2.50 12.34
C LEU A 220 -3.94 -2.53 13.47
N GLN A 221 -3.60 -3.13 14.61
CA GLN A 221 -4.47 -3.14 15.79
C GLN A 221 -4.75 -1.74 16.33
N ASP A 222 -3.77 -0.82 16.32
CA ASP A 222 -4.01 0.57 16.72
C ASP A 222 -5.08 1.22 15.85
N ILE A 223 -5.05 0.95 14.54
CA ILE A 223 -6.04 1.46 13.60
C ILE A 223 -7.42 0.88 13.88
N GLU A 224 -7.52 -0.39 14.28
CA GLU A 224 -8.80 -0.97 14.71
C GLU A 224 -9.34 -0.30 15.98
N TYR A 225 -8.49 0.06 16.95
CA TYR A 225 -8.92 0.88 18.09
C TYR A 225 -9.46 2.25 17.65
N LEU A 226 -8.78 2.92 16.71
CA LEU A 226 -9.24 4.18 16.15
C LEU A 226 -10.55 4.04 15.37
N ARG A 227 -10.78 2.92 14.67
CA ARG A 227 -12.06 2.58 14.03
C ARG A 227 -13.18 2.43 15.04
N LEU A 228 -12.94 1.73 16.15
CA LEU A 228 -13.92 1.61 17.24
C LEU A 228 -14.28 2.98 17.81
N TYR A 229 -13.28 3.82 18.08
CA TYR A 229 -13.51 5.19 18.56
C TYR A 229 -14.26 6.06 17.54
N ALA A 230 -13.85 6.00 16.27
CA ALA A 230 -14.48 6.74 15.17
C ALA A 230 -15.95 6.34 14.95
N SER A 231 -16.31 5.08 15.23
CA SER A 231 -17.70 4.62 15.14
C SER A 231 -18.65 5.33 16.11
N ARG A 232 -18.13 5.92 17.19
CA ARG A 232 -18.89 6.65 18.21
C ARG A 232 -18.75 8.17 18.07
N TYR A 233 -17.54 8.64 17.77
CA TYR A 233 -17.19 10.05 17.84
C TYR A 233 -16.86 10.70 16.49
N GLY A 234 -16.86 9.92 15.41
CA GLY A 234 -16.48 10.37 14.08
C GLY A 234 -14.98 10.25 13.79
N ARG A 235 -14.65 10.22 12.50
CA ARG A 235 -13.27 10.04 12.02
C ARG A 235 -12.36 11.20 12.40
N ASP A 236 -12.85 12.43 12.34
CA ASP A 236 -12.06 13.62 12.65
C ASP A 236 -11.60 13.64 14.11
N GLU A 237 -12.49 13.28 15.05
CA GLU A 237 -12.16 13.18 16.48
C GLU A 237 -11.20 12.02 16.76
N ALA A 238 -11.32 10.89 16.04
CA ALA A 238 -10.36 9.79 16.12
C ALA A 238 -8.97 10.17 15.58
N THR A 239 -8.90 10.93 14.49
CA THR A 239 -7.64 11.47 13.97
C THR A 239 -7.04 12.49 14.93
N ALA A 240 -7.85 13.40 15.49
CA ALA A 240 -7.39 14.36 16.50
C ALA A 240 -6.89 13.68 17.78
N LEU A 241 -7.38 12.48 18.11
CA LEU A 241 -6.91 11.70 19.23
C LEU A 241 -5.43 11.27 19.07
N LEU A 242 -4.97 10.96 17.85
CA LEU A 242 -3.56 10.63 17.60
C LEU A 242 -2.64 11.80 18.02
N ASP A 243 -3.00 13.01 17.61
CA ASP A 243 -2.26 14.23 17.94
C ASP A 243 -2.34 14.53 19.46
N ARG A 244 -3.56 14.47 20.02
CA ARG A 244 -3.82 14.77 21.46
C ARG A 244 -3.06 13.84 22.39
N MET A 245 -2.96 12.55 22.03
CA MET A 245 -2.26 11.55 22.81
C MET A 245 -0.76 11.50 22.51
N GLY A 246 -0.26 12.31 21.58
CA GLY A 246 1.16 12.35 21.22
C GLY A 246 1.65 11.13 20.45
N VAL A 247 0.75 10.42 19.76
CA VAL A 247 1.09 9.19 19.01
C VAL A 247 1.67 9.53 17.65
N TYR A 248 0.97 10.34 16.85
CA TYR A 248 1.35 10.63 15.47
C TYR A 248 0.85 12.00 15.03
N PHE A 249 1.79 12.92 14.75
CA PHE A 249 1.53 14.25 14.21
C PHE A 249 1.77 14.36 12.71
N GLY A 250 2.60 13.51 12.13
CA GLY A 250 2.93 13.50 10.71
C GLY A 250 4.15 12.63 10.40
N PRO A 251 4.57 12.56 9.13
CA PRO A 251 5.57 11.59 8.67
C PRO A 251 6.93 11.68 9.36
N GLU A 252 7.31 12.84 9.91
CA GLU A 252 8.56 13.01 10.68
C GLU A 252 8.33 13.27 12.17
N ARG A 253 7.08 13.29 12.63
CA ARG A 253 6.71 13.68 13.99
C ARG A 253 5.75 12.68 14.59
N TYR A 254 6.28 11.68 15.28
CA TYR A 254 5.51 10.63 15.93
C TYR A 254 6.29 10.07 17.12
N THR A 255 5.60 9.33 17.99
CA THR A 255 6.23 8.80 19.20
C THR A 255 7.29 7.73 18.88
N HIS A 256 8.44 7.83 19.56
CA HIS A 256 9.41 6.73 19.66
C HIS A 256 9.22 5.87 20.92
N GLU A 257 8.32 6.30 21.81
CA GLU A 257 8.02 5.66 23.07
C GLU A 257 6.67 4.92 23.02
N HIS A 258 6.54 3.91 23.87
CA HIS A 258 5.32 3.10 23.94
C HIS A 258 4.16 3.80 24.65
N MET A 259 4.46 4.62 25.65
CA MET A 259 3.48 5.20 26.58
C MET A 259 2.36 6.00 25.90
N PRO A 260 2.60 6.84 24.87
CA PRO A 260 1.53 7.51 24.13
C PRO A 260 0.49 6.56 23.52
N ILE A 261 0.92 5.40 23.02
CA ILE A 261 0.01 4.42 22.40
C ILE A 261 -0.86 3.76 23.46
N ASP A 262 -0.30 3.39 24.60
CA ASP A 262 -1.08 2.80 25.70
C ASP A 262 -2.06 3.79 26.29
N ALA A 263 -1.65 5.05 26.45
CA ALA A 263 -2.52 6.12 26.89
C ALA A 263 -3.70 6.31 25.91
N MET A 264 -3.44 6.30 24.60
CA MET A 264 -4.49 6.33 23.57
C MET A 264 -5.45 5.15 23.67
N ARG A 265 -4.93 3.92 23.80
CA ARG A 265 -5.77 2.72 23.96
C ARG A 265 -6.62 2.78 25.24
N GLY A 266 -6.05 3.25 26.35
CA GLY A 266 -6.76 3.46 27.61
C GLY A 266 -7.86 4.52 27.48
N GLN A 267 -7.59 5.63 26.78
CA GLN A 267 -8.59 6.65 26.48
C GLN A 267 -9.73 6.08 25.65
N ILE A 268 -9.42 5.33 24.58
CA ILE A 268 -10.44 4.68 23.73
C ILE A 268 -11.29 3.71 24.54
N PHE A 269 -10.66 2.87 25.37
CA PHE A 269 -11.37 1.93 26.24
C PHE A 269 -12.34 2.64 27.19
N ASN A 270 -11.90 3.71 27.87
CA ASN A 270 -12.74 4.45 28.81
C ASN A 270 -13.88 5.20 28.11
N SER A 271 -13.62 5.77 26.93
CA SER A 271 -14.64 6.47 26.12
C SER A 271 -15.62 5.52 25.41
N CYS A 272 -15.21 4.27 25.17
CA CYS A 272 -16.01 3.28 24.41
C CYS A 272 -16.60 2.17 25.30
N ARG A 273 -16.58 2.33 26.62
CA ARG A 273 -17.32 1.44 27.51
C ARG A 273 -18.83 1.56 27.33
#